data_AF-A0A387BCU9-F1
#
_entry.id   AF-A0A387BCU9-F1
#
_cell.length_a   1.000
_cell.length_b   1.000
_cell.length_c   1.000
_cell.angle_alpha   90.00
_cell.angle_beta   90.00
_cell.angle_gamma   90.00
#
_symmetry.space_group_name_H-M   'P 1'
#
loop_
_entity.id
_entity.type
_entity.pdbx_description
1 polymer ?
#
loop_
_entity_poly.entity_id
_entity_poly.type
_entity_poly.pdbx_seq_one_letter_code
_entity_poly.pdbx_strand_id
1 'polypeptide(L)'
;MKFTKGGFLGVIAVSDDINFNLGTTSGIIISKLNKKWDDSFVLIFPLKNIPSELKRGDIECGIGNYLVAKGVPILDYYSHKF
;
A
#
# COMPACT_ATOMS: atom_id res chain seq x y z
N MET A 1 4.43 -3.69 0.80
CA MET A 1 3.43 -3.40 -0.27
C MET A 1 2.57 -4.63 -0.50
N LYS A 2 1.25 -4.48 -0.71
CA LYS A 2 0.32 -5.61 -0.91
C LYS A 2 -0.27 -5.60 -2.32
N PHE A 3 -0.33 -6.78 -2.94
CA PHE A 3 -0.83 -6.96 -4.30
C PHE A 3 -2.10 -7.80 -4.30
N THR A 4 -2.87 -7.68 -5.36
CA THR A 4 -3.95 -8.62 -5.67
C THR A 4 -3.42 -9.79 -6.49
N LYS A 5 -4.12 -10.92 -6.51
CA LYS A 5 -3.75 -12.08 -7.36
C LYS A 5 -3.67 -11.76 -8.86
N GLY A 6 -4.28 -10.67 -9.30
CA GLY A 6 -4.18 -10.15 -10.66
C GLY A 6 -2.96 -9.27 -10.92
N GLY A 7 -2.01 -9.17 -9.98
CA GLY A 7 -0.79 -8.37 -10.10
C GLY A 7 -0.99 -6.87 -9.83
N PHE A 8 -2.19 -6.41 -9.52
CA PHE A 8 -2.42 -4.99 -9.20
C PHE A 8 -1.90 -4.64 -7.82
N LEU A 9 -1.21 -3.51 -7.71
CA LEU A 9 -0.82 -2.92 -6.44
C LEU A 9 -2.06 -2.40 -5.71
N GLY A 10 -2.39 -3.02 -4.58
CA GLY A 10 -3.58 -2.66 -3.82
C GLY A 10 -3.34 -1.47 -2.90
N VAL A 11 -2.27 -1.50 -2.09
CA VAL A 11 -1.98 -0.48 -1.09
C VAL A 11 -0.49 -0.46 -0.71
N ILE A 12 0.03 0.73 -0.40
CA ILE A 12 1.31 0.91 0.30
C ILE A 12 1.04 0.82 1.79
N ALA A 13 1.51 -0.24 2.43
CA ALA A 13 1.44 -0.37 3.88
C ALA A 13 2.85 -0.20 4.47
N VAL A 14 2.92 0.43 5.64
CA VAL A 14 4.14 0.61 6.43
C VAL A 14 3.99 -0.14 7.76
N SER A 15 5.09 -0.62 8.37
CA SER A 15 5.09 -1.33 9.67
C SER A 15 4.07 -2.49 9.73
N ASP A 16 3.34 -2.69 10.84
CA ASP A 16 2.51 -3.88 11.14
C ASP A 16 1.23 -4.03 10.28
N ASP A 17 1.00 -3.16 9.28
CA ASP A 17 -0.19 -3.23 8.41
C ASP A 17 -0.11 -4.28 7.29
N ILE A 18 0.84 -5.23 7.41
CA ILE A 18 0.88 -6.44 6.60
C ILE A 18 -0.16 -7.43 7.14
N ASN A 19 -1.44 -7.09 6.98
CA ASN A 19 -2.55 -8.00 7.16
C ASN A 19 -3.40 -8.04 5.89
N PHE A 20 -4.10 -9.16 5.68
CA PHE A 20 -4.98 -9.40 4.52
C PHE A 20 -6.47 -9.28 4.89
N ASN A 21 -6.77 -8.56 5.98
CA ASN A 21 -8.13 -8.40 6.46
C ASN A 21 -8.96 -7.55 5.49
N LEU A 22 -10.12 -8.08 5.09
CA LEU A 22 -11.06 -7.41 4.19
C LEU A 22 -11.91 -6.32 4.88
N GLY A 23 -11.87 -6.21 6.22
CA GLY A 23 -12.56 -5.16 6.98
C GLY A 23 -11.84 -3.81 7.02
N THR A 24 -10.60 -3.73 6.52
CA THR A 24 -9.86 -2.46 6.38
C THR A 24 -10.38 -1.67 5.17
N THR A 25 -10.10 -0.36 5.09
CA THR A 25 -10.48 0.47 3.92
C THR A 25 -9.97 -0.14 2.61
N SER A 26 -8.68 -0.50 2.55
CA SER A 26 -8.09 -1.21 1.41
C SER A 26 -8.79 -2.55 1.13
N GLY A 27 -9.10 -3.33 2.17
CA GLY A 27 -9.82 -4.59 2.08
C GLY A 27 -11.22 -4.46 1.47
N ILE A 28 -11.97 -3.42 1.86
CA ILE A 28 -13.30 -3.10 1.32
C ILE A 28 -13.20 -2.74 -0.16
N ILE A 29 -12.19 -1.96 -0.56
CA ILE A 29 -11.94 -1.61 -1.98
C ILE A 29 -11.67 -2.88 -2.79
N ILE A 30 -10.77 -3.74 -2.31
CA ILE A 30 -10.44 -5.02 -2.99
C ILE A 30 -11.69 -5.90 -3.13
N SER A 31 -12.51 -6.00 -2.08
CA SER A 31 -13.77 -6.75 -2.08
C SER A 31 -14.76 -6.18 -3.10
N LYS A 32 -14.99 -4.86 -3.11
CA LYS A 32 -15.89 -4.18 -4.06
C LYS A 32 -15.46 -4.33 -5.52
N LEU A 33 -14.15 -4.44 -5.78
CA LEU A 33 -13.60 -4.69 -7.11
C LEU A 33 -13.61 -6.17 -7.53
N ASN A 34 -14.20 -7.05 -6.69
CA ASN A 34 -14.19 -8.51 -6.86
C ASN A 34 -12.77 -9.08 -7.07
N LYS A 35 -11.79 -8.47 -6.39
CA LYS A 35 -10.39 -8.92 -6.38
C LYS A 35 -10.10 -9.66 -5.06
N LYS A 36 -8.96 -10.34 -5.02
CA LYS A 36 -8.45 -11.01 -3.83
C LYS A 36 -7.02 -10.58 -3.60
N TRP A 37 -6.66 -10.39 -2.33
CA TRP A 37 -5.27 -10.23 -1.95
C TRP A 37 -4.45 -11.44 -2.41
N ASP A 38 -3.21 -11.17 -2.84
CA ASP A 38 -2.20 -12.18 -2.98
C ASP A 38 -1.51 -12.36 -1.63
N ASP A 39 -1.82 -13.47 -0.97
CA ASP A 39 -1.29 -13.87 0.32
C ASP A 39 -0.09 -14.81 0.20
N SER A 40 0.37 -15.11 -1.02
CA SER A 40 1.54 -15.96 -1.26
C SER A 40 2.86 -15.23 -1.07
N PHE A 41 2.87 -13.89 -1.16
CA PHE A 41 4.07 -13.09 -0.94
C PHE A 41 3.76 -11.68 -0.43
N VAL A 42 4.79 -11.04 0.13
CA VAL A 42 4.81 -9.61 0.42
C VAL A 42 6.17 -9.04 0.03
N LEU A 43 6.19 -7.84 -0.54
CA LEU A 43 7.43 -7.09 -0.75
C LEU A 43 7.67 -6.15 0.44
N ILE A 44 8.77 -6.41 1.15
CA ILE A 44 9.23 -5.63 2.31
C ILE A 44 10.53 -4.95 1.91
N PHE A 45 10.55 -3.62 2.01
CA PHE A 45 11.73 -2.80 1.74
C PHE A 45 12.20 -2.17 3.05
N PRO A 46 13.35 -2.61 3.60
CA PRO A 46 13.90 -1.99 4.79
C PRO A 46 14.43 -0.60 4.44
N LEU A 47 13.89 0.42 5.10
CA LEU A 47 14.35 1.80 4.95
C LEU A 47 15.29 2.12 6.11
N LYS A 48 16.48 2.62 5.77
CA LYS A 48 17.50 3.05 6.75
C LYS A 48 17.60 4.56 6.75
N ASN A 49 18.08 5.12 7.87
CA ASN A 49 18.35 6.55 8.00
C ASN A 49 17.12 7.43 7.70
N ILE A 50 15.93 7.00 8.13
CA ILE A 50 14.75 7.85 8.05
C ILE A 50 14.96 9.04 9.01
N PRO A 51 14.89 10.29 8.53
CA PRO A 51 14.98 11.47 9.39
C PRO A 51 13.94 11.41 10.52
N SER A 52 14.34 11.75 11.74
CA SER A 52 13.50 11.64 12.94
C SER A 52 12.21 12.47 12.90
N GLU A 53 12.20 13.51 12.08
CA GLU A 53 11.06 14.39 11.83
C GLU A 53 9.99 13.75 10.94
N LEU A 54 10.35 12.73 10.15
CA LEU A 54 9.40 12.03 9.29
C LEU A 54 8.65 10.97 10.07
N LYS A 55 7.33 11.08 10.03
CA LYS A 55 6.43 10.07 10.58
C LYS A 55 6.23 8.97 9.55
N ARG A 56 5.77 7.82 10.06
CA ARG A 56 5.37 6.67 9.25
C ARG A 56 4.45 7.07 8.06
N GLY A 57 3.48 7.96 8.30
CA GLY A 57 2.55 8.43 7.26
C GLY A 57 3.22 9.26 6.16
N ASP A 58 4.25 10.03 6.49
CA ASP A 58 5.00 10.82 5.50
C ASP A 58 5.72 9.91 4.50
N ILE A 59 6.26 8.79 4.99
CA ILE A 59 6.91 7.78 4.16
C ILE A 59 5.89 7.08 3.24
N GLU A 60 4.74 6.70 3.78
CA GLU A 60 3.66 6.07 3.02
C GLU A 60 3.15 6.98 1.89
N CYS A 61 2.87 8.25 2.23
CA CYS A 61 2.43 9.28 1.30
C CYS A 61 3.51 9.58 0.25
N GLY A 62 4.77 9.73 0.66
CA GLY A 62 5.89 9.99 -0.26
C GLY A 62 6.07 8.87 -1.30
N ILE A 63 6.01 7.60 -0.88
CA ILE A 63 6.08 6.45 -1.78
C ILE A 63 4.86 6.40 -2.70
N GLY A 64 3.66 6.60 -2.16
CA GLY A 64 2.42 6.65 -2.94
C GLY A 64 2.48 7.71 -4.04
N ASN A 65 2.82 8.95 -3.67
CA ASN A 65 2.97 10.07 -4.60
C ASN A 65 4.05 9.80 -5.66
N TYR A 66 5.18 9.23 -5.29
CA TYR A 66 6.22 8.85 -6.25
C TYR A 66 5.72 7.84 -7.28
N LEU A 67 5.03 6.77 -6.84
CA LEU A 67 4.49 5.75 -7.73
C LEU A 67 3.42 6.31 -8.68
N VAL A 68 2.55 7.17 -8.16
CA VAL A 68 1.55 7.88 -8.96
C VAL A 68 2.22 8.78 -10.01
N ALA A 69 3.27 9.51 -9.64
CA ALA A 69 4.05 10.34 -10.56
C ALA A 69 4.77 9.51 -11.64
N LYS A 70 5.07 8.24 -11.36
CA LYS A 70 5.62 7.28 -12.33
C LYS A 70 4.55 6.55 -13.15
N GLY A 71 3.27 6.88 -12.97
CA GLY A 71 2.16 6.25 -13.69
C GLY A 71 1.82 4.84 -13.20
N VAL A 72 2.25 4.46 -11.99
CA VAL A 72 1.90 3.18 -11.37
C VAL A 72 0.54 3.33 -10.67
N PRO A 73 -0.52 2.63 -11.11
CA PRO A 73 -1.83 2.72 -10.47
C PRO A 73 -1.84 1.98 -9.13
N ILE A 74 -2.46 2.60 -8.12
CA ILE A 74 -2.68 2.03 -6.78
C ILE A 74 -4.19 1.98 -6.56
N LEU A 75 -4.73 0.82 -6.17
CA LEU A 75 -6.19 0.68 -5.98
C LEU A 75 -6.70 1.52 -4.80
N ASP A 76 -6.00 1.51 -3.68
CA ASP A 76 -6.27 2.37 -2.53
C ASP A 76 -5.57 3.74 -2.67
N TYR A 77 -5.92 4.44 -3.74
CA TYR A 77 -5.25 5.68 -4.15
C TYR A 77 -5.31 6.80 -3.10
N TYR A 78 -6.47 6.98 -2.46
CA TYR A 78 -6.73 8.12 -1.58
C TYR A 78 -6.12 7.97 -0.18
N SER A 79 -5.82 6.76 0.25
CA SER A 79 -5.10 6.54 1.52
C SER A 79 -3.65 7.04 1.48
N HIS A 80 -3.14 7.41 0.30
CA HIS A 80 -1.75 7.84 0.09
C HIS A 80 -1.63 9.25 -0.50
N LYS A 81 -2.71 10.04 -0.46
CA LYS A 81 -2.71 11.45 -0.87
C LYS A 81 -3.00 12.35 0.32
N PHE A 82 -2.03 13.20 0.66
CA PHE A 82 -2.19 14.38 1.49
C PHE A 82 -1.60 15.58 0.75
#